data_AF-A0A167YQP5-F1
#
_entry.id   AF-A0A167YQP5-F1
#
_cell.length_a   1.000
_cell.length_b   1.000
_cell.length_c   1.000
_cell.angle_alpha   90.00
_cell.angle_beta   90.00
_cell.angle_gamma   90.00
#
_symmetry.space_group_name_H-M   'P 1'
#
loop_
_entity.id
_entity.type
_entity.pdbx_description
1 polymer ?
#
loop_
_entity_poly.entity_id
_entity_poly.type
_entity_poly.pdbx_seq_one_letter_code
_entity_poly.pdbx_strand_id
1 'polypeptide(L)'
;MISELSVEQKLTETMSNNNRIPTIGEWEMDFLTRLRIRRDQRDHDRADIFAEANEIINMAQGIMATAHPQNVQAQNMLFALQQRLLILRREFLELDWVEEYDMELERPIWARAR
;
A
#
# COMPACT_ATOMS: atom_id res chain seq x y z
N MET A 1 8.91 -64.06 0.60
CA MET A 1 8.89 -62.85 1.46
C MET A 1 9.99 -61.84 1.09
N ILE A 2 10.23 -61.57 -0.20
CA ILE A 2 11.16 -60.49 -0.66
C ILE A 2 10.41 -59.46 -1.55
N SER A 3 9.14 -59.72 -1.83
CA SER A 3 8.34 -58.96 -2.80
C SER A 3 7.67 -57.70 -2.23
N GLU A 4 7.43 -57.62 -0.92
CA GLU A 4 6.66 -56.52 -0.31
C GLU A 4 7.56 -55.33 0.07
N LEU A 5 8.77 -55.59 0.57
CA LEU A 5 9.77 -54.57 0.91
C LEU A 5 10.22 -53.74 -0.30
N SER A 6 10.29 -54.36 -1.49
CA SER A 6 10.68 -53.66 -2.72
C SER A 6 9.57 -52.75 -3.26
N VAL A 7 8.31 -53.06 -2.95
CA VAL A 7 7.14 -52.25 -3.35
C VAL A 7 6.99 -51.05 -2.41
N GLU A 8 7.22 -51.22 -1.11
CA GLU A 8 7.24 -50.11 -0.13
C GLU A 8 8.39 -49.12 -0.35
N GLN A 9 9.59 -49.61 -0.70
CA GLN A 9 10.73 -48.74 -1.04
C GLN A 9 10.49 -47.95 -2.33
N LYS A 10 9.88 -48.57 -3.36
CA LYS A 10 9.48 -47.85 -4.58
C LYS A 10 8.37 -46.84 -4.33
N LEU A 11 7.39 -47.15 -3.47
CA LEU A 11 6.31 -46.22 -3.10
C LEU A 11 6.85 -44.99 -2.37
N THR A 12 7.75 -45.19 -1.40
CA THR A 12 8.39 -44.09 -0.67
C THR A 12 9.33 -43.25 -1.55
N GLU A 13 10.06 -43.86 -2.49
CA GLU A 13 10.83 -43.12 -3.50
C GLU A 13 9.93 -42.33 -4.47
N THR A 14 8.77 -42.86 -4.86
CA THR A 14 7.82 -42.12 -5.72
C THR A 14 7.06 -41.00 -4.98
N MET A 15 6.85 -41.10 -3.66
CA MET A 15 6.27 -40.01 -2.86
C MET A 15 7.29 -38.93 -2.47
N SER A 16 8.59 -39.27 -2.47
CA SER A 16 9.72 -38.35 -2.28
C SER A 16 10.02 -37.51 -3.52
N ASN A 17 9.46 -37.86 -4.68
CA ASN A 17 9.57 -37.07 -5.90
C ASN A 17 8.70 -35.80 -5.84
N ASN A 18 9.33 -34.77 -5.27
CA ASN A 18 9.50 -33.48 -5.93
C ASN A 18 8.30 -32.53 -6.07
N ASN A 19 7.27 -32.64 -5.23
CA ASN A 19 6.45 -31.45 -4.93
C ASN A 19 7.12 -30.66 -3.80
N ARG A 20 8.24 -29.98 -4.12
CA ARG A 20 8.72 -28.91 -3.24
C ARG A 20 7.60 -27.88 -3.18
N ILE A 21 6.87 -27.86 -2.06
CA ILE A 21 5.93 -26.79 -1.77
C ILE A 21 6.72 -25.49 -1.92
N PRO A 22 6.35 -24.59 -2.84
CA PRO A 22 7.05 -23.33 -2.98
C PRO A 22 6.96 -22.59 -1.65
N THR A 23 8.08 -22.55 -0.93
CA THR A 23 8.12 -21.98 0.42
C THR A 23 8.79 -20.62 0.31
N ILE A 24 8.12 -19.59 0.81
CA ILE A 24 8.70 -18.26 0.95
C ILE A 24 9.86 -18.36 1.94
N GLY A 25 11.04 -17.90 1.53
CA GLY A 25 12.23 -17.90 2.37
C GLY A 25 12.12 -16.92 3.54
N GLU A 26 12.92 -17.11 4.59
CA GLU A 26 12.92 -16.24 5.78
C GLU A 26 13.15 -14.76 5.42
N TRP A 27 14.11 -14.48 4.54
CA TRP A 27 14.37 -13.11 4.09
C TRP A 27 13.21 -12.50 3.31
N GLU A 28 12.45 -13.33 2.57
CA GLU A 28 11.29 -12.89 1.80
C GLU A 28 10.12 -12.58 2.73
N MET A 29 9.93 -13.39 3.78
CA MET A 29 8.95 -13.12 4.83
C MET A 29 9.26 -11.82 5.57
N ASP A 30 10.52 -11.59 5.95
CA ASP A 30 10.95 -10.34 6.57
C ASP A 30 10.72 -9.14 5.65
N PHE A 31 11.04 -9.29 4.36
CA PHE A 31 10.83 -8.25 3.37
C PHE A 31 9.34 -7.94 3.15
N LEU A 32 8.50 -8.96 2.98
CA LEU A 32 7.04 -8.80 2.88
C LEU A 32 6.46 -8.15 4.14
N THR A 33 7.00 -8.47 5.32
CA THR A 33 6.60 -7.83 6.58
C THR A 33 6.90 -6.33 6.56
N ARG A 34 8.08 -5.92 6.07
CA ARG A 34 8.43 -4.51 5.92
C ARG A 34 7.53 -3.80 4.91
N LEU A 35 7.21 -4.45 3.79
CA LEU A 35 6.29 -3.88 2.79
C LEU A 35 4.87 -3.72 3.35
N ARG A 36 4.40 -4.68 4.15
CA ARG A 36 3.13 -4.57 4.87
C ARG A 36 3.12 -3.36 5.81
N ILE A 37 4.16 -3.18 6.64
CA ILE A 37 4.26 -2.02 7.54
C ILE A 37 4.21 -0.71 6.74
N ARG A 38 4.90 -0.64 5.59
CA ARG A 38 4.86 0.52 4.71
C ARG A 38 3.48 0.76 4.10
N ARG A 39 2.74 -0.30 3.77
CA ARG A 39 1.34 -0.20 3.30
C ARG A 39 0.44 0.37 4.39
N ASP A 40 0.55 -0.15 5.62
CA ASP A 40 -0.23 0.34 6.76
C ASP A 40 0.07 1.84 7.03
N GLN A 41 1.34 2.26 6.91
CA GLN A 41 1.70 3.67 7.01
C GLN A 41 1.10 4.52 5.88
N ARG A 42 1.15 4.06 4.63
CA ARG A 42 0.55 4.82 3.51
C ARG A 42 -0.96 4.96 3.67
N ASP A 43 -1.64 3.94 4.16
CA ASP A 43 -3.08 4.00 4.40
C ASP A 43 -3.41 5.01 5.50
N HIS A 44 -2.57 5.13 6.53
CA HIS A 44 -2.65 6.19 7.52
C HIS A 44 -2.42 7.57 6.89
N ASP A 45 -1.34 7.75 6.12
CA ASP A 45 -1.02 9.01 5.46
C ASP A 45 -2.14 9.46 4.50
N ARG A 46 -2.77 8.52 3.78
CA ARG A 46 -3.95 8.79 2.94
C ARG A 46 -5.12 9.30 3.77
N ALA A 47 -5.40 8.66 4.91
CA ALA A 47 -6.49 9.07 5.79
C ALA A 47 -6.27 10.50 6.31
N ASP A 48 -5.04 10.84 6.70
CA ASP A 48 -4.68 12.18 7.16
C ASP A 48 -4.82 13.23 6.06
N ILE A 49 -4.35 12.93 4.84
CA ILE A 49 -4.53 13.80 3.66
C ILE A 49 -6.02 14.07 3.40
N PHE A 50 -6.86 13.03 3.44
CA PHE A 50 -8.31 13.20 3.23
C PHE A 50 -8.98 13.99 4.36
N ALA A 51 -8.56 13.77 5.61
CA ALA A 51 -9.06 14.53 6.74
C ALA A 51 -8.72 16.02 6.59
N GLU A 52 -7.47 16.35 6.28
CA GLU A 52 -7.04 17.75 6.08
C GLU A 52 -7.74 18.39 4.87
N ALA A 53 -7.87 17.67 3.75
CA ALA A 53 -8.57 18.17 2.58
C ALA A 53 -10.04 18.51 2.90
N ASN A 54 -10.70 17.68 3.71
CA ASN A 54 -12.07 17.95 4.16
C ASN A 54 -12.16 19.19 5.05
N GLU A 55 -11.22 19.36 6.00
CA GLU A 55 -11.14 20.56 6.82
C GLU A 55 -10.96 21.83 5.98
N ILE A 56 -10.08 21.79 4.97
CA ILE A 56 -9.85 22.90 4.05
C ILE A 56 -11.12 23.24 3.28
N ILE A 57 -11.84 22.25 2.75
CA ILE A 57 -13.09 22.46 2.01
C ILE A 57 -14.12 23.12 2.92
N ASN A 58 -14.28 22.65 4.16
CA ASN A 58 -15.21 23.23 5.13
C ASN A 58 -14.86 24.67 5.49
N MET A 59 -13.57 24.97 5.71
CA MET A 59 -13.09 26.34 5.95
C MET A 59 -13.37 27.25 4.75
N ALA A 60 -13.07 26.78 3.53
CA ALA A 60 -13.30 27.56 2.32
C ALA A 60 -14.79 27.86 2.12
N GLN A 61 -15.67 26.88 2.35
CA GLN A 61 -17.13 27.06 2.31
C GLN A 61 -17.60 28.11 3.33
N GLY A 62 -17.10 28.04 4.57
CA GLY A 62 -17.42 29.00 5.62
C GLY A 62 -17.02 30.43 5.23
N ILE A 63 -15.81 30.61 4.66
CA ILE A 63 -15.34 31.91 4.18
C ILE A 63 -16.22 32.40 3.02
N MET A 64 -16.50 31.57 2.02
CA MET A 64 -17.33 31.93 0.87
C MET A 64 -18.77 32.30 1.27
N ALA A 65 -19.32 31.67 2.31
CA ALA A 65 -20.68 31.94 2.77
C ALA A 65 -20.80 33.26 3.57
N THR A 66 -19.71 33.72 4.20
CA THR A 66 -19.77 34.81 5.19
C THR A 66 -19.03 36.07 4.76
N ALA A 67 -18.03 35.95 3.87
CA ALA A 67 -17.20 37.07 3.48
C ALA A 67 -17.88 37.93 2.41
N HIS A 68 -17.83 39.26 2.59
CA HIS A 68 -18.15 40.18 1.51
C HIS A 68 -17.17 39.96 0.34
N PRO A 69 -17.61 39.97 -0.93
CA PRO A 69 -16.76 39.67 -2.08
C PRO A 69 -15.48 40.52 -2.21
N GLN A 70 -15.50 41.74 -1.66
CA GLN A 70 -14.36 42.67 -1.67
C GLN A 70 -13.43 42.52 -0.45
N ASN A 71 -13.68 41.54 0.43
CA ASN A 71 -12.83 41.29 1.58
C ASN A 71 -11.51 40.63 1.14
N VAL A 72 -10.47 41.44 1.01
CA VAL A 72 -9.12 41.02 0.60
C VAL A 72 -8.54 39.94 1.52
N GLN A 73 -8.80 40.01 2.83
CA GLN A 73 -8.33 39.00 3.77
C GLN A 73 -8.97 37.64 3.50
N ALA A 74 -10.27 37.61 3.23
CA ALA A 74 -10.98 36.38 2.86
C ALA A 74 -10.45 35.79 1.54
N GLN A 75 -10.18 36.64 0.55
CA GLN A 75 -9.57 36.21 -0.72
C GLN A 75 -8.18 35.59 -0.51
N ASN A 76 -7.34 36.23 0.31
CA ASN A 76 -6.01 35.70 0.63
C ASN A 76 -6.07 34.37 1.38
N MET A 77 -7.02 34.20 2.30
CA MET A 77 -7.24 32.93 2.99
C MET A 77 -7.68 31.83 2.02
N LEU A 78 -8.65 32.11 1.14
CA LEU A 78 -9.09 31.16 0.12
C LEU A 78 -7.93 30.74 -0.80
N PHE A 79 -7.08 31.68 -1.19
CA PHE A 79 -5.89 31.38 -1.98
C PHE A 79 -4.92 30.46 -1.22
N ALA A 80 -4.64 30.73 0.06
CA ALA A 80 -3.78 29.89 0.87
C ALA A 80 -4.33 28.46 1.03
N LEU A 81 -5.64 28.34 1.27
CA LEU A 81 -6.35 27.05 1.33
C LEU A 81 -6.25 26.28 0.00
N GLN A 82 -6.41 26.98 -1.13
CA GLN A 82 -6.21 26.38 -2.46
C GLN A 82 -4.77 25.88 -2.65
N GLN A 83 -3.76 26.66 -2.23
CA GLN A 83 -2.36 26.22 -2.32
C GLN A 83 -2.12 24.95 -1.49
N ARG A 84 -2.69 24.86 -0.28
CA ARG A 84 -2.53 23.65 0.53
C ARG A 84 -3.22 22.44 -0.11
N LEU A 85 -4.41 22.58 -0.71
CA LEU A 85 -5.05 21.49 -1.47
C LEU A 85 -4.19 21.00 -2.64
N LEU A 86 -3.47 21.89 -3.33
CA LEU A 86 -2.55 21.49 -4.40
C LEU A 86 -1.36 20.69 -3.86
N ILE A 87 -0.85 21.04 -2.67
CA ILE A 87 0.21 20.28 -2.00
C ILE A 87 -0.33 18.91 -1.57
N LEU A 88 -1.49 18.85 -0.93
CA LEU A 88 -2.13 17.58 -0.53
C LEU A 88 -2.35 16.64 -1.71
N ARG A 89 -2.78 17.18 -2.86
CA ARG A 89 -2.91 16.41 -4.10
C ARG A 89 -1.57 15.82 -4.54
N ARG A 90 -0.48 16.58 -4.44
CA ARG A 90 0.85 16.10 -4.78
C ARG A 90 1.30 15.00 -3.81
N GLU A 91 1.15 15.21 -2.51
CA GLU A 91 1.47 14.22 -1.48
C GLU A 91 0.71 12.91 -1.73
N PHE A 92 -0.58 12.99 -2.07
CA PHE A 92 -1.39 11.81 -2.42
C PHE A 92 -0.83 11.05 -3.64
N LEU A 93 -0.49 11.76 -4.72
CA LEU A 93 0.08 11.14 -5.92
C LEU A 93 1.45 10.50 -5.65
N GLU A 94 2.23 11.06 -4.73
CA GLU A 94 3.50 10.45 -4.29
C GLU A 94 3.24 9.12 -3.58
N LEU A 95 2.18 9.00 -2.76
CA LEU A 95 1.80 7.73 -2.12
C LEU A 95 1.41 6.66 -3.15
N ASP A 96 0.68 7.03 -4.20
CA ASP A 96 0.28 6.11 -5.27
C ASP A 96 1.50 5.56 -6.03
N TRP A 97 2.48 6.42 -6.32
CA TRP A 97 3.73 5.99 -6.93
C TRP A 97 4.51 5.00 -6.04
N VAL A 98 4.54 5.25 -4.73
CA VAL A 98 5.20 4.35 -3.76
C VAL A 98 4.48 3.01 -3.68
N GLU A 99 3.15 3.00 -3.76
CA GLU A 99 2.37 1.76 -3.79
C GLU A 99 2.68 0.92 -5.03
N GLU A 100 2.72 1.52 -6.20
CA GLU A 100 3.06 0.82 -7.44
C GLU A 100 4.47 0.21 -7.37
N TYR A 101 5.43 0.97 -6.85
CA TYR A 101 6.79 0.48 -6.60
C TYR A 101 6.81 -0.72 -5.64
N ASP A 102 6.11 -0.65 -4.51
CA ASP A 102 6.05 -1.73 -3.54
C ASP A 102 5.36 -2.99 -4.12
N MET A 103 4.30 -2.81 -4.91
CA MET A 103 3.65 -3.92 -5.61
C MET A 103 4.60 -4.61 -6.59
N GLU A 104 5.44 -3.87 -7.29
CA GLU A 104 6.43 -4.43 -8.21
C GLU A 104 7.50 -5.25 -7.47
N LEU A 105 7.86 -4.83 -6.25
CA LEU A 105 8.77 -5.58 -5.37
C LEU A 105 8.13 -6.89 -4.85
N GLU A 106 6.83 -6.89 -4.57
CA GLU A 106 6.11 -8.09 -4.10
C GLU A 106 5.90 -9.13 -5.22
N ARG A 107 5.67 -8.67 -6.45
CA ARG A 107 5.32 -9.51 -7.61
C ARG A 107 6.24 -10.74 -7.80
N PRO A 108 7.58 -10.65 -7.81
CA PRO A 108 8.45 -11.81 -8.02
C PRO A 108 8.45 -12.80 -6.85
N ILE A 109 8.12 -12.36 -5.63
CA ILE A 109 8.00 -13.25 -4.47
C ILE A 109 6.73 -14.08 -4.61
N TRP A 110 5.61 -13.43 -4.90
CA TRP A 110 4.33 -14.12 -5.11
C TRP A 110 4.31 -14.99 -6.36
N ALA A 111 5.03 -14.63 -7.43
CA ALA A 111 5.14 -15.44 -8.63
C ALA A 111 5.87 -16.77 -8.39
N ARG A 112 6.81 -16.81 -7.43
CA ARG A 112 7.53 -18.03 -7.04
C ARG A 112 6.78 -18.86 -6.01
N ALA A 113 5.88 -18.25 -5.25
CA ALA A 113 5.10 -18.91 -4.20
C ALA A 113 3.81 -19.60 -4.72
N ARG A 114 3.48 -19.43 -6.02
CA ARG A 114 2.37 -20.10 -6.71
C ARG A 114 2.86 -21.33 -7.46
#